data_AF-A0A9D8H8J2-F1
#
_entry.id   AF-A0A9D8H8J2-F1
#
_cell.length_a   1.000
_cell.length_b   1.000
_cell.length_c   1.000
_cell.angle_alpha   90.00
_cell.angle_beta   90.00
_cell.angle_gamma   90.00
#
_symmetry.space_group_name_H-M   'P 1'
#
loop_
_entity.id
_entity.type
_entity.pdbx_description
1 polymer ?
#
loop_
_entity_poly.entity_id
_entity_poly.type
_entity_poly.pdbx_seq_one_letter_code
_entity_poly.pdbx_strand_id
1 'polypeptide(L)'
;MVVAFVAQRVLRGVLGRALGRWEAAQSEEVTGADAAAQRQRLVSRKGTLAQVAVGAVTGFVVLFASFAALGELGVNLAPLLASAGVVGLAIGFGAQTLVKDYVSGAFLLLEDQLGVGDLVDVGAATGVVEAMSLRRVRIRDEDGTVWHVPNSEIRRVGNRSQANR
;
A
#
# COMPACT_ATOMS: atom_id res chain seq x y z
N MET A 1 -37.34 -12.44 4.30
CA MET A 1 -36.85 -12.76 5.66
C MET A 1 -35.38 -13.17 5.71
N VAL A 2 -34.92 -14.10 4.85
CA VAL A 2 -33.51 -14.57 4.84
C VAL A 2 -32.51 -13.44 4.56
N VAL A 3 -32.82 -12.58 3.60
CA VAL A 3 -31.96 -11.44 3.22
C VAL A 3 -31.82 -10.42 4.38
N ALA A 4 -32.93 -10.00 4.99
CA ALA A 4 -32.90 -9.10 6.15
C ALA A 4 -32.12 -9.70 7.33
N PHE A 5 -32.23 -11.01 7.55
CA PHE A 5 -31.45 -11.73 8.54
C PHE A 5 -29.94 -11.71 8.22
N VAL A 6 -29.56 -11.90 6.96
CA VAL A 6 -28.16 -11.82 6.49
C VAL A 6 -27.61 -10.41 6.61
N ALA A 7 -28.36 -9.38 6.17
CA ALA A 7 -27.96 -7.98 6.29
C ALA A 7 -27.74 -7.58 7.76
N GLN A 8 -28.65 -7.97 8.65
CA GLN A 8 -28.55 -7.66 10.08
C GLN A 8 -27.45 -8.48 10.78
N ARG A 9 -27.17 -9.69 10.30
CA ARG A 9 -26.05 -10.53 10.78
C ARG A 9 -24.69 -9.98 10.35
N VAL A 10 -24.59 -9.47 9.12
CA VAL A 10 -23.39 -8.81 8.60
C VAL A 10 -23.17 -7.48 9.33
N LEU A 11 -24.22 -6.65 9.47
CA LEU A 11 -24.13 -5.38 10.18
C LEU A 11 -23.67 -5.55 11.63
N ARG A 12 -24.27 -6.48 12.39
CA ARG A 12 -23.83 -6.79 13.77
C ARG A 12 -22.44 -7.44 13.81
N GLY A 13 -22.12 -8.30 12.85
CA GLY A 13 -20.82 -8.97 12.77
C GLY A 13 -19.68 -8.04 12.39
N VAL A 14 -19.95 -6.93 11.73
CA VAL A 14 -18.96 -5.91 11.39
C VAL A 14 -18.88 -4.83 12.47
N LEU A 15 -20.01 -4.40 13.04
CA LEU A 15 -20.03 -3.53 14.23
C LEU A 15 -19.25 -4.14 15.41
N GLY A 16 -19.45 -5.43 15.70
CA GLY A 16 -18.71 -6.12 16.75
C GLY A 16 -17.21 -6.23 16.49
N ARG A 17 -16.79 -6.33 15.22
CA ARG A 17 -15.37 -6.33 14.85
C ARG A 17 -14.76 -4.92 14.82
N ALA A 18 -15.54 -3.90 14.53
CA ALA A 18 -15.09 -2.51 14.59
C ALA A 18 -14.88 -2.07 16.04
N LEU A 19 -15.83 -2.38 16.93
CA LEU A 19 -15.76 -2.06 18.35
C LEU A 19 -14.65 -2.86 19.07
N GLY A 20 -14.53 -4.17 18.82
CA GLY A 20 -13.49 -4.98 19.45
C GLY A 20 -12.05 -4.60 19.06
N ARG A 21 -11.85 -3.96 17.90
CA ARG A 21 -10.53 -3.41 17.52
C ARG A 21 -10.18 -2.11 18.25
N TRP A 22 -11.17 -1.35 18.70
CA TRP A 22 -10.95 -0.14 19.49
C TRP A 22 -10.58 -0.49 20.94
N GLU A 23 -11.15 -1.56 21.50
CA GLU A 23 -10.77 -2.10 22.83
C GLU A 23 -9.37 -2.72 22.84
N ALA A 24 -8.99 -3.46 21.79
CA ALA A 24 -7.66 -4.07 21.67
C ALA A 24 -6.53 -3.04 21.47
N ALA A 25 -6.82 -1.90 20.84
CA ALA A 25 -5.85 -0.82 20.67
C ALA A 25 -5.55 -0.06 21.97
N GLN A 26 -6.36 -0.22 23.01
CA GLN A 26 -6.26 0.52 24.27
C GLN A 26 -5.43 -0.20 25.35
N SER A 27 -5.02 -1.44 25.12
CA SER A 27 -4.42 -2.31 26.15
C SER A 27 -2.91 -2.57 26.00
N GLU A 28 -2.26 -2.02 24.97
CA GLU A 28 -0.84 -2.28 24.67
C GLU A 28 0.04 -1.02 24.83
N GLU A 29 -0.09 -0.32 25.97
CA GLU A 29 0.75 0.85 26.27
C GLU A 29 1.19 0.92 27.75
N VAL A 30 2.03 -0.01 28.22
CA VAL A 30 2.93 0.24 29.37
C VAL A 30 4.21 -0.62 29.30
N THR A 31 5.38 0.05 29.42
CA THR A 31 6.71 -0.43 29.92
C THR A 31 7.83 -0.68 28.89
N GLY A 32 8.89 0.16 28.91
CA GLY A 32 10.25 -0.22 28.47
C GLY A 32 11.06 0.81 27.66
N ALA A 33 11.21 2.04 28.13
CA ALA A 33 11.72 3.19 27.37
C ALA A 33 13.24 3.20 27.10
N ASP A 34 13.74 2.52 26.04
CA ASP A 34 14.73 3.12 25.10
C ASP A 34 15.19 2.13 24.00
N ALA A 35 15.52 0.87 24.33
CA ALA A 35 15.70 -0.19 23.31
C ALA A 35 14.35 -0.70 22.79
N ALA A 36 13.34 -0.74 23.67
CA ALA A 36 11.97 -0.99 23.25
C ALA A 36 11.37 0.22 22.53
N ALA A 37 11.91 1.44 22.65
CA ALA A 37 11.42 2.61 21.93
C ALA A 37 11.78 2.57 20.43
N GLN A 38 12.97 2.07 20.05
CA GLN A 38 13.32 1.81 18.64
C GLN A 38 12.57 0.60 18.07
N ARG A 39 12.46 -0.49 18.84
CA ARG A 39 11.63 -1.64 18.45
C ARG A 39 10.15 -1.26 18.37
N GLN A 40 9.62 -0.43 19.27
CA GLN A 40 8.29 0.18 19.17
C GLN A 40 8.21 1.03 17.93
N ARG A 41 9.12 1.95 17.63
CA ARG A 41 9.02 2.74 16.39
C ARG A 41 8.89 1.88 15.12
N LEU A 42 9.53 0.71 15.06
CA LEU A 42 9.37 -0.26 13.96
C LEU A 42 8.08 -1.10 14.08
N VAL A 43 7.71 -1.52 15.29
CA VAL A 43 6.50 -2.31 15.60
C VAL A 43 5.23 -1.45 15.48
N SER A 44 5.20 -0.25 16.06
CA SER A 44 4.21 0.80 15.90
C SER A 44 4.01 1.19 14.44
N ARG A 45 5.07 1.31 13.60
CA ARG A 45 4.88 1.55 12.15
C ARG A 45 4.16 0.40 11.46
N LYS A 46 4.54 -0.85 11.76
CA LYS A 46 3.86 -2.03 11.22
C LYS A 46 2.41 -2.12 11.75
N GLY A 47 2.20 -1.79 13.01
CA GLY A 47 0.90 -1.74 13.67
C GLY A 47 -0.01 -0.69 13.05
N THR A 48 0.47 0.54 12.86
CA THR A 48 -0.30 1.63 12.24
C THR A 48 -0.62 1.33 10.78
N LEU A 49 0.33 0.82 9.99
CA LEU A 49 0.06 0.44 8.59
C LEU A 49 -0.95 -0.71 8.50
N ALA A 50 -0.80 -1.73 9.34
CA ALA A 50 -1.76 -2.83 9.43
C ALA A 50 -3.13 -2.34 9.87
N GLN A 51 -3.20 -1.43 10.85
CA GLN A 51 -4.44 -0.86 11.35
C GLN A 51 -5.13 0.01 10.29
N VAL A 52 -4.40 0.81 9.53
CA VAL A 52 -4.93 1.58 8.39
C VAL A 52 -5.45 0.64 7.30
N ALA A 53 -4.70 -0.41 6.95
CA ALA A 53 -5.13 -1.39 5.94
C ALA A 53 -6.39 -2.15 6.38
N VAL A 54 -6.41 -2.64 7.62
CA VAL A 54 -7.58 -3.32 8.21
C VAL A 54 -8.78 -2.37 8.30
N GLY A 55 -8.56 -1.11 8.66
CA GLY A 55 -9.57 -0.07 8.67
C GLY A 55 -10.17 0.17 7.29
N ALA A 56 -9.32 0.33 6.27
CA ALA A 56 -9.73 0.51 4.88
C ALA A 56 -10.54 -0.69 4.36
N VAL A 57 -10.05 -1.92 4.56
CA VAL A 57 -10.77 -3.14 4.15
C VAL A 57 -12.11 -3.26 4.88
N THR A 58 -12.14 -2.95 6.18
CA THR A 58 -13.38 -3.00 6.96
C THR A 58 -14.38 -1.96 6.47
N GLY A 59 -13.95 -0.72 6.24
CA GLY A 59 -14.80 0.34 5.69
C GLY A 59 -15.36 -0.04 4.32
N PHE A 60 -14.54 -0.61 3.45
CA PHE A 60 -14.96 -1.12 2.15
C PHE A 60 -16.04 -2.21 2.26
N VAL A 61 -15.86 -3.19 3.15
CA VAL A 61 -16.84 -4.25 3.41
C VAL A 61 -18.15 -3.68 3.97
N VAL A 62 -18.08 -2.73 4.91
CA VAL A 62 -19.28 -2.06 5.46
C VAL A 62 -20.04 -1.32 4.37
N LEU A 63 -19.34 -0.58 3.51
CA LEU A 63 -19.95 0.18 2.42
C LEU A 63 -20.71 -0.75 1.46
N PHE A 64 -20.06 -1.84 1.02
CA PHE A 64 -20.69 -2.84 0.15
C PHE A 64 -21.89 -3.53 0.80
N ALA A 65 -21.78 -3.92 2.07
CA ALA A 65 -22.89 -4.51 2.82
C ALA A 65 -24.07 -3.53 2.95
N SER A 66 -23.79 -2.24 3.09
CA SER A 66 -24.82 -1.19 3.17
C SER A 66 -25.54 -1.02 1.83
N PHE A 67 -24.83 -1.03 0.70
CA PHE A 67 -25.45 -1.00 -0.63
C PHE A 67 -26.32 -2.23 -0.89
N ALA A 68 -25.84 -3.42 -0.53
CA ALA A 68 -26.63 -4.65 -0.64
C ALA A 68 -27.92 -4.58 0.19
N ALA A 69 -27.84 -4.06 1.42
CA ALA A 69 -29.02 -3.89 2.27
C ALA A 69 -30.01 -2.86 1.71
N LEU A 70 -29.53 -1.73 1.17
CA LEU A 70 -30.37 -0.70 0.56
C LEU A 70 -31.09 -1.21 -0.71
N GLY A 71 -30.40 -2.00 -1.53
CA GLY A 71 -31.01 -2.59 -2.74
C GLY A 71 -32.20 -3.50 -2.41
N GLU A 72 -32.10 -4.24 -1.31
CA GLU A 72 -33.16 -5.14 -0.83
C GLU A 72 -34.36 -4.39 -0.22
N LEU A 73 -34.13 -3.17 0.26
CA LEU A 73 -35.20 -2.25 0.69
C LEU A 73 -35.90 -1.57 -0.51
N GLY A 74 -35.51 -1.89 -1.74
CA GLY A 74 -36.05 -1.29 -2.96
C GLY A 74 -35.49 0.10 -3.27
N VAL A 75 -34.41 0.52 -2.60
CA VAL A 75 -33.75 1.80 -2.89
C VAL A 75 -33.01 1.71 -4.22
N ASN A 76 -33.20 2.70 -5.09
CA ASN A 76 -32.44 2.80 -6.32
C ASN A 76 -30.96 3.10 -6.02
N LEU A 77 -30.09 2.12 -6.28
CA LEU A 77 -28.65 2.25 -6.05
C LEU A 77 -27.92 3.07 -7.12
N ALA A 78 -28.55 3.39 -8.26
CA ALA A 78 -27.87 4.05 -9.38
C ALA A 78 -27.19 5.38 -8.99
N PRO A 79 -27.82 6.30 -8.22
CA PRO A 79 -27.15 7.54 -7.78
C PRO A 79 -25.99 7.28 -6.80
N LEU A 80 -26.11 6.26 -5.94
CA LEU A 80 -25.06 5.88 -4.99
C LEU A 80 -23.86 5.25 -5.69
N LEU A 81 -24.10 4.40 -6.68
CA LEU A 81 -23.05 3.80 -7.50
C LEU A 81 -22.38 4.84 -8.38
N ALA A 82 -23.14 5.79 -8.95
CA ALA A 82 -22.58 6.89 -9.74
C ALA A 82 -21.63 7.75 -8.89
N SER A 83 -22.04 8.16 -7.68
CA SER A 83 -21.20 8.94 -6.78
C SER A 83 -19.98 8.15 -6.26
N ALA A 84 -20.17 6.88 -5.89
CA ALA A 84 -19.08 6.00 -5.51
C ALA A 84 -18.06 5.81 -6.65
N GLY A 85 -18.51 5.78 -7.91
CA GLY A 85 -17.67 5.74 -9.09
C GLY A 85 -16.75 6.96 -9.19
N VAL A 86 -17.27 8.17 -9.01
CA VAL A 86 -16.46 9.41 -9.03
C VAL A 86 -15.41 9.43 -7.91
N VAL A 87 -15.78 9.02 -6.70
CA VAL A 87 -14.84 8.88 -5.58
C VAL A 87 -13.76 7.83 -5.89
N GLY A 88 -14.16 6.70 -6.48
CA GLY A 88 -13.25 5.64 -6.91
C GLY A 88 -12.24 6.12 -7.94
N LEU A 89 -12.66 6.93 -8.92
CA LEU A 89 -11.77 7.55 -9.90
C LEU A 89 -10.76 8.49 -9.24
N ALA A 90 -11.20 9.34 -8.30
CA ALA A 90 -10.31 10.25 -7.59
C ALA A 90 -9.22 9.48 -6.82
N ILE A 91 -9.59 8.39 -6.12
CA ILE A 91 -8.63 7.51 -5.43
C ILE A 91 -7.68 6.85 -6.44
N GLY A 92 -8.22 6.35 -7.56
CA GLY A 92 -7.43 5.72 -8.62
C GLY A 92 -6.36 6.66 -9.20
N PHE A 93 -6.71 7.92 -9.47
CA PHE A 93 -5.76 8.92 -9.92
C PHE A 93 -4.70 9.25 -8.86
N GLY A 94 -5.10 9.34 -7.59
CA GLY A 94 -4.14 9.54 -6.48
C GLY A 94 -3.15 8.38 -6.30
N ALA A 95 -3.56 7.15 -6.61
CA ALA A 95 -2.75 5.94 -6.47
C ALA A 95 -1.98 5.55 -7.74
N GLN A 96 -2.20 6.23 -8.87
CA GLN A 96 -1.68 5.82 -10.18
C GLN A 96 -0.16 5.63 -10.20
N THR A 97 0.59 6.56 -9.63
CA THR A 97 2.07 6.48 -9.60
C THR A 97 2.57 5.32 -8.76
N LEU A 98 1.87 4.99 -7.66
CA LEU A 98 2.23 3.82 -6.84
C LEU A 98 2.07 2.53 -7.64
N VAL A 99 0.95 2.36 -8.34
CA VAL A 99 0.72 1.19 -9.19
C VAL A 99 1.81 1.09 -10.25
N LYS A 100 2.15 2.22 -10.89
CA LYS A 100 3.23 2.27 -11.88
C LYS A 100 4.58 1.86 -11.26
N ASP A 101 4.92 2.33 -10.07
CA ASP A 101 6.15 1.94 -9.37
C ASP A 101 6.24 0.42 -9.20
N TYR A 102 5.18 -0.21 -8.68
CA TYR A 102 5.16 -1.64 -8.41
C TYR A 102 5.24 -2.48 -9.68
N VAL A 103 4.51 -2.09 -10.73
CA VAL A 103 4.53 -2.79 -12.01
C VAL A 103 5.89 -2.65 -12.68
N SER A 104 6.43 -1.42 -12.78
CA SER A 104 7.77 -1.18 -13.34
C SER A 104 8.85 -1.92 -12.55
N GLY A 105 8.78 -1.91 -11.22
CA GLY A 105 9.72 -2.64 -10.37
C GLY A 105 9.66 -4.15 -10.53
N ALA A 106 8.47 -4.71 -10.75
CA ALA A 106 8.33 -6.14 -11.04
C ALA A 106 9.02 -6.49 -12.37
N PHE A 107 8.82 -5.70 -13.43
CA PHE A 107 9.50 -5.94 -14.72
C PHE A 107 11.02 -5.77 -14.64
N LEU A 108 11.52 -4.76 -13.91
CA LEU A 108 12.96 -4.59 -13.69
C LEU A 108 13.60 -5.82 -13.03
N LEU A 109 12.90 -6.47 -12.09
CA LEU A 109 13.36 -7.71 -11.45
C LEU A 109 13.21 -8.93 -12.35
N LEU A 110 12.08 -9.06 -13.06
CA LEU A 110 11.79 -10.22 -13.90
C LEU A 110 12.69 -10.28 -15.14
N GLU A 111 13.09 -9.14 -15.67
CA GLU A 111 13.94 -9.03 -16.85
C GLU A 111 15.43 -8.86 -16.51
N ASP A 112 15.80 -8.92 -15.23
CA ASP A 112 17.18 -8.78 -14.72
C ASP A 112 17.92 -7.54 -15.28
N GLN A 113 17.20 -6.43 -15.44
CA GLN A 113 17.78 -5.20 -16.00
C GLN A 113 18.74 -4.49 -15.03
N LEU A 114 18.55 -4.71 -13.72
CA LEU A 114 19.28 -4.04 -12.64
C LEU A 114 19.60 -5.04 -11.52
N GLY A 115 20.88 -5.29 -11.29
CA GLY A 115 21.37 -6.06 -10.14
C GLY A 115 21.90 -5.17 -9.02
N VAL A 116 21.84 -5.66 -7.79
CA VAL A 116 22.57 -5.04 -6.67
C VAL A 116 24.07 -5.18 -6.94
N GLY A 117 24.81 -4.07 -6.84
CA GLY A 117 26.23 -3.98 -7.16
C GLY A 117 26.53 -3.52 -8.59
N ASP A 118 25.53 -3.39 -9.45
CA ASP A 118 25.74 -2.88 -10.81
C ASP A 118 26.00 -1.37 -10.80
N LEU A 119 26.92 -0.93 -11.68
CA LEU A 119 27.14 0.49 -11.97
C LEU A 119 26.17 0.91 -13.08
N VAL A 120 25.19 1.73 -12.74
CA VAL A 120 24.05 2.03 -13.59
C VAL A 120 23.82 3.53 -13.73
N ASP A 121 23.27 3.91 -14.88
CA ASP A 121 22.71 5.24 -15.15
C ASP A 121 21.22 5.07 -15.43
N VAL A 122 20.37 5.60 -14.55
CA VAL A 122 18.90 5.57 -14.71
C VAL A 122 18.33 6.93 -15.17
N GLY A 123 19.19 7.85 -15.60
CA GLY A 123 18.86 9.22 -15.99
C GLY A 123 18.67 10.17 -14.81
N ALA A 124 17.90 9.75 -13.79
CA ALA A 124 17.68 10.54 -12.57
C ALA A 124 18.85 10.47 -11.58
N ALA A 125 19.63 9.38 -11.63
CA ALA A 125 20.82 9.16 -10.82
C ALA A 125 21.78 8.22 -11.55
N THR A 126 23.07 8.37 -11.29
CA THR A 126 24.14 7.51 -11.81
C THR A 126 25.02 7.06 -10.66
N GLY A 127 25.30 5.76 -10.57
CA GLY A 127 26.07 5.20 -9.47
C GLY A 127 25.87 3.71 -9.30
N VAL A 128 26.29 3.18 -8.14
CA VAL A 128 26.18 1.76 -7.82
C VAL A 128 24.84 1.47 -7.15
N VAL A 129 24.15 0.42 -7.62
CA VAL A 129 22.91 -0.05 -6.99
C VAL A 129 23.22 -0.71 -5.64
N GLU A 130 22.72 -0.12 -4.55
CA GLU A 130 22.91 -0.70 -3.21
C GLU A 130 21.79 -1.65 -2.79
N ALA A 131 20.56 -1.33 -3.20
CA ALA A 131 19.39 -2.11 -2.84
C ALA A 131 18.28 -1.87 -3.86
N MET A 132 17.51 -2.93 -4.12
CA MET A 132 16.35 -2.83 -4.99
C MET A 132 15.11 -3.38 -4.27
N SER A 133 13.99 -2.71 -4.48
CA SER A 133 12.67 -3.11 -4.01
C SER A 133 11.65 -2.96 -5.13
N LEU A 134 10.47 -3.56 -4.98
CA LEU A 134 9.41 -3.46 -5.98
C LEU A 134 8.95 -2.01 -6.25
N ARG A 135 9.19 -1.06 -5.32
CA ARG A 135 8.76 0.33 -5.49
C ARG A 135 9.89 1.29 -5.84
N ARG A 136 11.11 1.05 -5.34
CA ARG A 136 12.24 1.97 -5.47
C ARG A 136 13.57 1.23 -5.59
N VAL A 137 14.51 1.85 -6.29
CA VAL A 137 15.94 1.50 -6.29
C VAL A 137 16.71 2.49 -5.44
N ARG A 138 17.71 2.01 -4.70
CA ARG A 138 18.67 2.83 -3.98
C ARG A 138 20.00 2.80 -4.74
N ILE A 139 20.49 3.97 -5.13
CA ILE A 139 21.72 4.15 -5.91
C ILE A 139 22.66 5.06 -5.12
N ARG A 140 23.92 4.69 -4.96
CA ARG A 140 24.95 5.55 -4.37
C ARG A 140 25.86 6.08 -5.48
N ASP A 141 26.00 7.39 -5.56
CA ASP A 141 26.93 8.03 -6.49
C ASP A 141 28.37 8.05 -5.97
N GLU A 142 29.30 8.56 -6.78
CA GLU A 142 30.74 8.63 -6.45
C GLU A 142 31.03 9.62 -5.31
N ASP A 143 30.18 10.64 -5.15
CA ASP A 143 30.25 11.62 -4.06
C ASP A 143 29.69 11.06 -2.72
N GLY A 144 29.12 9.85 -2.75
CA GLY A 144 28.55 9.15 -1.60
C GLY A 144 27.09 9.50 -1.28
N THR A 145 26.42 10.29 -2.13
CA THR A 145 24.99 10.60 -1.99
C THR A 145 24.16 9.36 -2.34
N VAL A 146 23.15 9.09 -1.50
CA VAL A 146 22.25 7.95 -1.67
C VAL A 146 20.92 8.43 -2.25
N TRP A 147 20.71 8.12 -3.53
CA TRP A 147 19.50 8.42 -4.27
C TRP A 147 18.44 7.34 -4.07
N HIS A 148 17.19 7.78 -3.88
CA HIS A 148 16.03 6.91 -3.75
C HIS A 148 15.10 7.12 -4.94
N VAL A 149 15.29 6.34 -5.99
CA VAL A 149 14.60 6.53 -7.27
C VAL A 149 13.33 5.67 -7.31
N PRO A 150 12.14 6.25 -7.51
CA PRO A 150 10.91 5.51 -7.82
C PRO A 150 11.05 4.73 -9.12
N ASN A 151 10.59 3.47 -9.11
CA ASN A 151 10.69 2.62 -10.28
C ASN A 151 9.87 3.16 -11.47
N SER A 152 8.82 3.95 -11.22
CA SER A 152 8.05 4.61 -12.27
C SER A 152 8.78 5.74 -13.00
N GLU A 153 9.89 6.24 -12.44
CA GLU A 153 10.73 7.30 -13.02
C GLU A 153 11.88 6.73 -13.88
N ILE A 154 12.18 5.45 -13.74
CA ILE A 154 13.21 4.76 -14.53
C ILE A 154 12.67 4.52 -15.94
N ARG A 155 13.02 5.41 -16.87
CA ARG A 155 12.63 5.31 -18.29
C ARG A 155 13.63 4.55 -19.15
N ARG A 156 14.89 4.52 -18.72
CA ARG A 156 16.00 3.82 -19.38
C ARG A 156 17.00 3.39 -18.32
N VAL A 157 17.72 2.32 -18.59
CA VAL A 157 18.80 1.82 -17.76
C VAL A 157 20.03 1.65 -18.64
N GLY A 158 21.10 2.36 -18.32
CA GLY A 158 22.43 2.11 -18.86
C GLY A 158 23.23 1.29 -17.86
N ASN A 159 23.30 -0.03 -18.03
CA ASN A 159 24.08 -0.91 -17.15
C ASN A 159 25.51 -1.04 -17.69
N ARG A 160 26.47 -0.44 -16.98
CA ARG A 160 27.87 -0.42 -17.40
C ARG A 160 28.65 -1.67 -16.98
N SER A 161 28.18 -2.41 -15.96
CA SER A 161 28.80 -3.66 -15.52
C SER A 161 28.45 -4.83 -16.44
N GLN A 162 27.27 -4.84 -17.07
CA GLN A 162 26.87 -5.88 -18.01
C GLN A 162 27.61 -5.82 -19.35
N ALA A 163 28.10 -4.66 -19.78
CA ALA A 163 28.83 -4.52 -21.05
C ALA A 163 30.18 -5.25 -21.09
N ASN A 164 30.69 -5.69 -19.93
CA ASN A 164 32.00 -6.34 -19.79
C ASN A 164 31.89 -7.79 -19.25
N ARG A 165 30.72 -8.43 -19.41
CA ARG A 165 30.46 -9.84 -19.08
C ARG A 165 30.32 -10.69 -20.33
#